data_AF-A0A2P2FYQ4-F1
#
_entry.id   AF-A0A2P2FYQ4-F1
#
_cell.length_a   1.000
_cell.length_b   1.000
_cell.length_c   1.000
_cell.angle_alpha   90.00
_cell.angle_beta   90.00
_cell.angle_gamma   90.00
#
_symmetry.space_group_name_H-M   'P 1'
#
loop_
_entity.id
_entity.type
_entity.pdbx_description
1 polymer ?
#
loop_
_entity_poly.entity_id
_entity_poly.type
_entity_poly.pdbx_seq_one_letter_code
_entity_poly.pdbx_strand_id
1 'polypeptide(L)'
;MREPGWPDELDAVRVVYTRGYDAIPEDISEAVIGEVRYLLTVQAGPTSTTVGGESVAFASPAATMPPAWTRAVDRYRLHRGDMP
;
A
#
# COMPACT_ATOMS: atom_id res chain seq x y z
N MET A 1 14.13 45.70 -1.82
CA MET A 1 13.06 44.78 -1.38
C MET A 1 13.40 43.42 -1.97
N ARG A 2 13.49 42.35 -1.17
CA ARG A 2 13.61 40.97 -1.70
C ARG A 2 12.21 40.50 -2.07
N GLU A 3 12.05 39.97 -3.28
CA GLU A 3 10.81 39.34 -3.71
C GLU A 3 10.58 38.04 -2.90
N PRO A 4 9.34 37.75 -2.46
CA PRO A 4 9.02 36.46 -1.87
C PRO A 4 9.03 35.39 -2.96
N GLY A 5 9.99 34.47 -2.92
CA GLY A 5 10.15 33.41 -3.91
C GLY A 5 11.11 32.32 -3.45
N TRP A 6 11.06 31.17 -4.12
CA TRP A 6 12.06 30.11 -3.94
C TRP A 6 13.44 30.67 -4.32
N PRO A 7 14.53 30.25 -3.62
CA PRO A 7 15.89 30.68 -3.97
C PRO A 7 16.22 30.34 -5.43
N ASP A 8 16.90 31.25 -6.14
CA ASP A 8 17.32 31.04 -7.54
C ASP A 8 18.71 30.37 -7.66
N GLU A 9 19.37 30.16 -6.53
CA GLU A 9 20.69 29.55 -6.42
C GLU A 9 20.60 28.01 -6.39
N LEU A 10 21.55 27.34 -7.04
CA LEU A 10 21.72 25.90 -6.94
C LEU A 10 22.16 25.51 -5.51
N ASP A 11 21.63 24.41 -4.98
CA ASP A 11 21.92 23.90 -3.62
C ASP A 11 21.52 24.85 -2.46
N ALA A 12 20.65 25.82 -2.71
CA ALA A 12 20.22 26.78 -1.69
C ALA A 12 19.23 26.24 -0.65
N VAL A 13 18.68 25.03 -0.86
CA VAL A 13 17.65 24.45 0.01
C VAL A 13 17.95 23.00 0.34
N ARG A 14 18.14 22.71 1.63
CA ARG A 14 18.16 21.36 2.18
C ARG A 14 16.98 21.16 3.11
N VAL A 15 16.06 20.26 2.74
CA VAL A 15 14.90 19.90 3.56
C VAL A 15 15.19 18.59 4.29
N VAL A 16 15.33 18.67 5.61
CA VAL A 16 15.37 17.48 6.49
C VAL A 16 14.07 17.46 7.27
N TYR A 17 13.27 16.42 7.09
CA TYR A 17 11.98 16.31 7.77
C TYR A 17 11.68 14.86 8.15
N THR A 18 10.96 14.71 9.26
CA THR A 18 10.33 13.47 9.68
C THR A 18 8.86 13.55 9.30
N ARG A 19 8.32 12.45 8.74
CA ARG A 19 6.92 12.36 8.35
C ARG A 19 6.33 11.04 8.82
N GLY A 20 5.02 11.05 8.97
CA GLY A 20 4.25 9.90 9.41
C GLY A 20 3.13 10.38 10.33
N TYR A 21 2.30 9.44 10.73
CA TYR A 21 1.34 9.67 11.80
C TYR A 21 2.01 9.37 13.14
N ASP A 22 1.77 10.22 14.13
CA ASP A 22 2.03 9.92 15.54
C ASP A 22 0.68 9.77 16.25
N ALA A 23 0.46 8.52 16.69
CA ALA A 23 -0.76 7.73 16.60
C ALA A 23 -1.25 7.46 15.15
N ILE A 24 -1.17 6.18 14.72
CA ILE A 24 -1.69 5.73 13.42
C ILE A 24 -3.23 5.75 13.44
N PRO A 25 -3.90 6.32 12.42
CA PRO A 25 -5.35 6.22 12.28
C PRO A 25 -5.87 4.78 12.37
N GLU A 26 -6.99 4.59 13.07
CA GLU A 26 -7.54 3.27 13.35
C GLU A 26 -7.88 2.51 12.07
N ASP A 27 -8.47 3.17 11.08
CA ASP A 27 -8.83 2.57 9.79
C ASP A 27 -7.61 2.05 9.00
N ILE A 28 -6.49 2.77 9.04
CA ILE A 28 -5.21 2.30 8.49
C ILE A 28 -4.70 1.07 9.26
N SER A 29 -4.76 1.12 10.60
CA SER A 29 -4.27 0.03 11.45
C SER A 29 -5.05 -1.27 11.23
N GLU A 30 -6.39 -1.18 11.16
CA GLU A 30 -7.27 -2.31 10.92
C GLU A 30 -7.07 -2.92 9.54
N ALA A 31 -6.97 -2.06 8.51
CA ALA A 31 -6.71 -2.50 7.14
C ALA A 31 -5.41 -3.30 7.02
N VAL A 32 -4.33 -2.81 7.64
CA VAL A 32 -3.02 -3.50 7.62
C VAL A 32 -3.07 -4.81 8.39
N ILE A 33 -3.65 -4.83 9.59
CA ILE A 33 -3.76 -6.06 10.39
C ILE A 33 -4.61 -7.11 9.67
N GLY A 34 -5.71 -6.69 9.04
CA GLY A 34 -6.58 -7.56 8.26
C GLY A 34 -5.84 -8.20 7.08
N GLU A 35 -5.04 -7.41 6.37
CA GLU A 35 -4.24 -7.90 5.24
C GLU A 35 -3.14 -8.87 5.67
N VAL A 36 -2.39 -8.52 6.72
CA VAL A 36 -1.32 -9.39 7.24
C VAL A 36 -1.89 -10.74 7.66
N ARG A 37 -3.05 -10.77 8.33
CA ARG A 37 -3.73 -12.03 8.69
C ARG A 37 -4.10 -12.84 7.45
N TYR A 38 -4.66 -12.19 6.43
CA TYR A 38 -5.01 -12.84 5.17
C TYR A 38 -3.78 -13.48 4.50
N LEU A 39 -2.71 -12.72 4.29
CA LEU A 39 -1.48 -13.20 3.67
C LEU A 39 -0.80 -14.34 4.44
N LEU A 40 -0.84 -14.30 5.79
CA LEU A 40 -0.30 -15.38 6.61
C LEU A 40 -1.11 -16.68 6.51
N THR A 41 -2.41 -16.59 6.24
CA THR A 41 -3.26 -17.79 6.05
C THR A 41 -3.21 -18.35 4.63
N VAL A 42 -2.86 -17.51 3.65
CA VAL A 42 -2.68 -17.93 2.27
C VAL A 42 -1.33 -18.62 2.13
N GLN A 43 -1.31 -19.96 2.13
CA GLN A 43 -0.12 -20.70 1.73
C GLN A 43 0.18 -20.42 0.26
N ALA A 44 1.36 -19.87 -0.02
CA ALA A 44 1.92 -19.79 -1.37
C ALA A 44 2.31 -21.21 -1.84
N GLY A 45 1.32 -22.03 -2.17
CA GLY A 45 1.51 -23.32 -2.81
C GLY A 45 1.79 -23.16 -4.30
N PRO A 46 2.43 -24.16 -4.95
CA PRO A 46 2.50 -24.19 -6.40
C PRO A 46 1.08 -24.21 -6.98
N THR A 47 0.79 -23.36 -7.96
CA THR A 47 -0.55 -23.23 -8.61
C THR A 47 -1.08 -24.57 -9.14
N SER A 48 -0.18 -25.51 -9.44
CA SER A 48 -0.52 -26.90 -9.76
C SER A 48 0.63 -27.81 -9.39
N THR A 49 0.32 -28.97 -8.79
CA THR A 49 1.28 -30.06 -8.61
C THR A 49 0.68 -31.34 -9.19
N THR A 50 1.40 -32.00 -10.09
CA THR A 50 1.03 -33.29 -10.65
C THR A 50 1.66 -34.39 -9.79
N VAL A 51 0.86 -35.19 -9.10
CA VAL A 51 1.35 -36.37 -8.35
C VAL A 51 0.72 -37.60 -8.98
N GLY A 52 1.55 -38.49 -9.54
CA GLY A 52 1.11 -39.84 -9.92
C GLY A 52 -0.04 -39.93 -10.94
N GLY A 53 -0.22 -38.93 -11.81
CA GLY A 53 -1.28 -38.90 -12.83
C GLY A 53 -2.51 -38.09 -12.47
N GLU A 54 -2.61 -37.60 -11.23
CA GLU A 54 -3.66 -36.68 -10.80
C GLU A 54 -3.09 -35.25 -10.74
N SER A 55 -3.76 -34.32 -11.43
CA SER A 55 -3.40 -32.91 -11.41
C SER A 55 -4.22 -32.21 -10.33
N VAL A 56 -3.56 -31.81 -9.24
CA VAL A 56 -4.19 -30.99 -8.20
C VAL A 56 -3.91 -29.53 -8.52
N ALA A 57 -4.95 -28.81 -8.95
CA ALA A 57 -4.90 -27.37 -9.13
C ALA A 57 -5.17 -26.69 -7.78
N PHE A 58 -4.18 -25.98 -7.26
CA PHE A 58 -4.40 -25.09 -6.13
C PHE A 58 -4.90 -23.78 -6.73
N ALA A 59 -6.12 -23.36 -6.39
CA ALA A 59 -6.59 -22.04 -6.77
C ALA A 59 -5.59 -21.03 -6.20
N SER A 60 -4.77 -20.45 -7.06
CA SER A 60 -4.02 -19.25 -6.72
C SER A 60 -5.09 -18.27 -6.24
N PRO A 61 -5.03 -17.78 -4.99
CA PRO A 61 -6.00 -16.80 -4.57
C PRO A 61 -5.83 -15.64 -5.53
N ALA A 62 -6.81 -15.44 -6.40
CA ALA A 62 -7.03 -14.16 -7.05
C ALA A 62 -7.25 -13.21 -5.88
N ALA A 63 -6.16 -12.61 -5.41
CA ALA A 63 -6.05 -12.02 -4.08
C ALA A 63 -6.93 -10.78 -4.04
N THR A 64 -8.21 -11.01 -3.76
CA THR A 64 -9.17 -9.95 -3.56
C THR A 64 -8.82 -9.36 -2.21
N MET A 65 -8.20 -8.19 -2.24
CA MET A 65 -7.86 -7.46 -1.03
C MET A 65 -9.11 -7.33 -0.15
N PRO A 66 -8.98 -7.46 1.17
CA PRO A 66 -10.09 -7.22 2.09
C PRO A 66 -10.74 -5.85 1.82
N PRO A 67 -12.08 -5.72 1.91
CA PRO A 67 -12.76 -4.45 1.65
C PRO A 67 -12.27 -3.27 2.49
N ALA A 68 -11.78 -3.54 3.70
CA ALA A 68 -11.17 -2.53 4.58
C ALA A 68 -9.89 -1.92 3.97
N TRP A 69 -9.07 -2.74 3.30
CA TRP A 69 -7.88 -2.28 2.60
C TRP A 69 -8.22 -1.31 1.48
N THR A 70 -9.14 -1.71 0.59
CA THR A 70 -9.56 -0.86 -0.53
C THR A 70 -10.10 0.49 -0.06
N ARG A 71 -10.96 0.47 0.98
CA ARG A 71 -11.53 1.70 1.56
C ARG A 71 -10.46 2.62 2.16
N ALA A 72 -9.51 2.05 2.90
CA ALA A 72 -8.42 2.83 3.49
C ALA A 72 -7.54 3.44 2.39
N VAL A 73 -7.16 2.67 1.38
CA VAL A 73 -6.36 3.17 0.25
C VAL A 73 -7.09 4.27 -0.50
N ASP A 74 -8.37 4.10 -0.84
CA ASP A 74 -9.16 5.12 -1.56
C ASP A 74 -9.29 6.43 -0.76
N ARG A 75 -9.38 6.32 0.57
CA ARG A 75 -9.46 7.48 1.46
C ARG A 75 -8.17 8.29 1.48
N TYR A 76 -7.02 7.61 1.59
CA TYR A 76 -5.71 8.23 1.75
C TYR A 76 -4.93 8.38 0.43
N ARG A 77 -5.54 8.03 -0.70
CA ARG A 77 -4.94 8.16 -2.03
C ARG A 77 -4.63 9.63 -2.34
N LEU A 78 -3.38 9.89 -2.67
CA LEU A 78 -2.94 11.18 -3.23
C LEU A 78 -3.29 11.26 -4.71
N HIS A 79 -3.61 12.46 -5.20
CA HIS A 79 -3.95 12.73 -6.61
C HIS A 79 -5.18 11.95 -7.08
N ARG A 80 -6.37 12.39 -6.66
CA ARG A 80 -7.65 11.74 -7.01
C ARG A 80 -8.12 12.12 -8.44
N GLY A 81 -7.24 12.73 -9.24
CA GLY A 81 -7.54 13.25 -10.58
C GLY A 81 -7.91 14.74 -10.60
N ASP A 82 -7.59 15.46 -9.52
CA ASP A 82 -7.94 16.84 -9.22
C ASP A 82 -6.79 17.85 -9.41
N MET A 83 -5.69 17.43 -10.05
CA MET A 83 -4.74 18.38 -10.65
C MET A 83 -5.25 18.82 -12.03
N PRO A 84 -5.29 20.13 -12.33
CA PRO A 84 -5.54 20.63 -13.68
C PRO A 84 -4.45 20.21 -14.67
#